data_AF-A0A7V4N1Q8-F1
#
_entry.id   AF-A0A7V4N1Q8-F1
#
_cell.length_a   1.000
_cell.length_b   1.000
_cell.length_c   1.000
_cell.angle_alpha   90.00
_cell.angle_beta   90.00
_cell.angle_gamma   90.00
#
_symmetry.space_group_name_H-M   'P 1'
#
loop_
_entity.id
_entity.type
_entity.pdbx_description
1 polymer ?
#
loop_
_entity_poly.entity_id
_entity_poly.type
_entity_poly.pdbx_seq_one_letter_code
_entity_poly.pdbx_strand_id
1 'polypeptide(L)'
;AQGSSTIAIMTAASIVFPLLPALHLDSENGRLLATLAMGAGSMAISYANDSFYWVVTKFSGINLSDALRVYSTATLVMSLTAMAIVFGISLIVL
;
A
#
# COMPACT_ATOMS: atom_id res chain seq x y z
N ALA A 1 5.73 -9.99 -11.80
CA ALA A 1 5.13 -10.58 -10.60
C ALA A 1 5.64 -9.84 -9.37
N GLN A 2 4.81 -9.00 -8.77
CA GLN A 2 5.11 -8.26 -7.54
C GLN A 2 4.74 -9.15 -6.34
N GLY A 3 5.44 -10.27 -6.17
CA GLY A 3 5.19 -11.23 -5.09
C GLY A 3 5.45 -10.64 -3.70
N SER A 4 6.26 -9.59 -3.61
CA SER A 4 6.59 -8.93 -2.34
C SER A 4 5.40 -8.21 -1.72
N SER A 5 4.54 -7.54 -2.50
CA SER A 5 3.41 -6.79 -1.94
C SER A 5 2.31 -7.72 -1.42
N THR A 6 2.04 -8.83 -2.11
CA THR A 6 1.09 -9.84 -1.62
C THR A 6 1.56 -10.48 -0.32
N ILE A 7 2.84 -10.83 -0.22
CA ILE A 7 3.41 -11.37 1.04
C ILE A 7 3.35 -10.32 2.15
N ALA A 8 3.72 -9.07 1.86
CA ALA A 8 3.65 -8.00 2.84
C ALA A 8 2.23 -7.79 3.38
N ILE A 9 1.21 -7.81 2.51
CA ILE A 9 -0.20 -7.72 2.92
C ILE A 9 -0.57 -8.93 3.79
N MET A 10 -0.22 -10.15 3.39
CA MET A 10 -0.53 -11.36 4.16
C MET A 10 0.14 -11.36 5.54
N THR A 11 1.41 -10.95 5.62
CA THR A 11 2.13 -10.79 6.88
C THR A 11 1.47 -9.72 7.75
N ALA A 12 1.17 -8.54 7.20
CA ALA A 12 0.48 -7.49 7.93
C ALA A 12 -0.89 -7.96 8.44
N ALA A 13 -1.68 -8.65 7.60
CA ALA A 13 -2.99 -9.17 7.96
C ALA A 13 -2.91 -10.16 9.12
N SER A 14 -1.90 -11.05 9.14
CA SER A 14 -1.71 -11.99 10.24
C SER A 14 -1.42 -11.31 11.59
N ILE A 15 -0.76 -10.14 11.56
CA ILE A 15 -0.44 -9.35 12.76
C ILE A 15 -1.64 -8.50 13.19
N VAL A 16 -2.35 -7.89 12.24
CA VAL A 16 -3.45 -6.95 12.50
C VAL A 16 -4.73 -7.68 12.89
N PHE A 17 -4.99 -8.88 12.36
CA PHE A 17 -6.22 -9.63 12.62
C PHE A 17 -6.57 -9.78 14.13
N PRO A 18 -5.66 -10.22 15.02
CA PRO A 18 -5.96 -10.31 16.45
C PRO A 18 -6.13 -8.95 17.15
N LEU A 19 -5.67 -7.86 16.53
CA LEU A 19 -5.77 -6.49 17.07
C LEU A 19 -7.10 -5.81 16.71
N LEU A 20 -7.83 -6.31 15.72
CA LEU A 20 -9.07 -5.71 15.23
C LEU A 20 -10.12 -5.47 16.35
N PRO A 21 -10.37 -6.40 17.30
CA PRO A 21 -11.32 -6.14 18.38
C PRO A 21 -10.87 -5.01 19.31
N ALA A 22 -9.57 -4.91 19.60
CA ALA A 22 -9.03 -3.83 20.43
C ALA A 22 -9.11 -2.46 19.74
N LEU A 23 -9.10 -2.46 18.40
CA LEU A 23 -9.24 -1.27 17.57
C LEU A 23 -10.71 -0.92 17.25
N HIS A 24 -11.69 -1.68 17.77
CA HIS A 24 -13.11 -1.56 17.42
C HIS A 24 -13.39 -1.70 15.91
N LEU A 25 -12.56 -2.47 15.21
CA LEU A 25 -12.64 -2.77 13.78
C LEU A 25 -13.09 -4.21 13.51
N ASP A 26 -13.70 -4.89 14.49
CA ASP A 26 -14.18 -6.28 14.38
C ASP A 26 -15.49 -6.42 13.60
N SER A 27 -16.16 -5.31 13.28
CA SER A 27 -17.30 -5.29 12.35
C SER A 27 -16.91 -5.78 10.95
N GLU A 28 -17.88 -6.18 10.14
CA GLU A 28 -17.65 -6.59 8.75
C GLU A 28 -16.99 -5.45 7.94
N ASN A 29 -17.51 -4.24 8.09
CA ASN A 29 -16.96 -3.04 7.45
C ASN A 29 -15.56 -2.69 7.98
N GLY A 30 -15.32 -2.81 9.30
CA GLY A 30 -14.02 -2.55 9.91
C GLY A 30 -12.93 -3.49 9.39
N ARG A 31 -13.26 -4.78 9.22
CA ARG A 31 -12.38 -5.78 8.60
C ARG A 31 -12.06 -5.47 7.13
N LEU A 32 -13.06 -5.04 6.36
CA LEU A 32 -12.87 -4.61 4.97
C LEU A 32 -11.96 -3.39 4.89
N LEU A 33 -12.19 -2.38 5.71
CA LEU A 33 -11.39 -1.15 5.74
C LEU A 33 -9.96 -1.41 6.19
N ALA A 34 -9.74 -2.27 7.20
CA ALA A 34 -8.40 -2.67 7.61
C ALA A 34 -7.65 -3.37 6.47
N THR A 35 -8.33 -4.22 5.70
CA THR A 35 -7.75 -4.89 4.53
C THR A 35 -7.36 -3.89 3.44
N LEU A 36 -8.24 -2.92 3.14
CA LEU A 36 -7.95 -1.85 2.18
C LEU A 36 -6.78 -0.97 2.62
N ALA A 37 -6.70 -0.62 3.91
CA ALA A 37 -5.60 0.15 4.48
C ALA A 37 -4.25 -0.58 4.36
N MET A 38 -4.22 -1.89 4.62
CA MET A 38 -3.02 -2.71 4.43
C MET A 38 -2.62 -2.78 2.94
N GLY A 39 -3.59 -2.90 2.04
CA GLY A 39 -3.37 -2.82 0.60
C GLY A 39 -2.73 -1.49 0.18
N ALA A 40 -3.28 -0.37 0.65
CA ALA A 40 -2.74 0.98 0.38
C ALA A 40 -1.31 1.15 0.90
N GLY A 41 -1.01 0.65 2.10
CA GLY A 41 0.34 0.70 2.69
C GLY A 41 1.37 -0.14 1.94
N SER A 42 0.97 -1.28 1.35
CA SER A 42 1.87 -2.18 0.62
C SER A 42 2.49 -1.58 -0.65
N MET A 43 1.90 -0.50 -1.16
CA MET A 43 2.30 0.20 -2.38
C MET A 43 3.15 1.46 -2.09
N ALA A 44 3.43 1.76 -0.82
CA ALA A 44 4.19 2.93 -0.43
C ALA A 44 5.68 2.77 -0.80
N ILE A 45 6.23 3.78 -1.47
CA ILE A 45 7.67 3.91 -1.77
C ILE A 45 8.22 2.68 -2.53
N SER A 46 7.95 2.62 -3.84
CA SER A 46 8.62 1.61 -4.67
C SER A 46 10.10 1.94 -4.82
N TYR A 47 10.95 0.96 -4.51
CA TYR A 47 12.41 1.03 -4.64
C TYR A 47 12.92 0.02 -5.67
N ALA A 48 14.23 -0.01 -5.95
CA ALA A 48 14.88 -0.99 -6.84
C ALA A 48 14.64 -2.47 -6.49
N ASN A 49 14.09 -2.76 -5.31
CA ASN A 49 13.64 -4.10 -4.89
C ASN A 49 12.28 -4.51 -5.50
N ASP A 50 11.55 -3.57 -6.10
CA ASP A 50 10.29 -3.81 -6.78
C ASP A 50 10.53 -4.15 -8.26
N SER A 51 10.08 -5.33 -8.71
CA SER A 51 10.19 -5.71 -10.12
C SER A 51 9.47 -4.74 -11.05
N PHE A 52 8.40 -4.08 -10.57
CA PHE A 52 7.66 -3.11 -11.36
C PHE A 52 8.43 -1.79 -11.53
N TYR A 53 9.30 -1.43 -10.58
CA TYR A 53 10.25 -0.32 -10.72
C TYR A 53 11.14 -0.51 -11.95
N TRP A 54 11.71 -1.70 -12.13
CA TRP A 54 12.58 -2.00 -13.27
C TRP A 54 11.85 -1.99 -14.62
N VAL A 55 10.59 -2.42 -14.65
CA VAL A 55 9.75 -2.30 -15.85
C VAL A 55 9.58 -0.82 -16.20
N VAL A 56 9.09 0.00 -15.28
CA VAL A 56 8.83 1.42 -15.56
C VAL A 56 10.12 2.16 -15.96
N THR A 57 11.22 1.96 -15.23
CA THR A 57 12.49 2.64 -15.52
C THR A 57 13.10 2.24 -16.87
N LYS A 58 13.06 0.94 -17.23
CA LYS A 58 13.66 0.43 -18.48
C LYS A 58 12.82 0.78 -19.71
N PHE A 59 11.50 0.80 -19.60
CA PHE A 59 10.62 1.19 -20.71
C PHE A 59 10.57 2.71 -20.91
N SER A 60 10.75 3.51 -19.87
CA SER A 60 10.69 4.97 -19.97
C SER A 60 12.01 5.64 -20.39
N GLY A 61 13.14 4.92 -20.47
CA GLY A 61 14.42 5.46 -20.93
C GLY A 61 15.03 6.54 -20.03
N ILE A 62 14.55 6.65 -18.78
CA ILE A 62 14.96 7.68 -17.80
C ILE A 62 16.21 7.22 -17.05
N ASN A 63 17.06 8.17 -16.66
CA ASN A 63 18.21 7.88 -15.80
C ASN A 63 17.76 7.31 -14.45
N LEU A 64 18.52 6.35 -13.91
CA LEU A 64 18.17 5.62 -12.69
C LEU A 64 17.97 6.55 -11.47
N SER A 65 18.75 7.63 -11.39
CA SER A 65 18.66 8.66 -10.35
C SER A 65 17.34 9.43 -10.40
N ASP A 66 16.87 9.74 -11.60
CA ASP A 66 15.64 10.52 -11.82
C ASP A 66 14.43 9.62 -11.63
N ALA A 67 14.53 8.37 -12.06
CA ALA A 67 13.49 7.38 -11.84
C ALA A 67 13.27 7.07 -10.36
N LEU A 68 14.34 6.97 -9.55
CA LEU A 68 14.22 6.84 -8.09
C LEU A 68 13.48 8.04 -7.49
N ARG A 69 13.78 9.26 -7.94
CA ARG A 69 13.09 10.45 -7.42
C ARG A 69 11.63 10.48 -7.84
N VAL A 70 11.35 10.38 -9.13
CA VAL A 70 10.00 10.58 -9.69
C VAL A 70 9.08 9.42 -9.35
N TYR A 71 9.52 8.18 -9.56
CA TYR A 71 8.66 7.02 -9.39
C TYR A 71 8.43 6.67 -7.92
N SER A 72 9.46 6.76 -7.07
CA SER A 72 9.29 6.52 -5.62
C SER A 72 8.44 7.61 -4.96
N THR A 73 8.56 8.88 -5.36
CA THR A 73 7.64 9.93 -4.85
C THR A 73 6.22 9.75 -5.40
N ALA A 74 6.04 9.41 -6.67
CA ALA A 74 4.72 9.15 -7.23
C ALA A 74 3.98 8.01 -6.50
N THR A 75 4.68 6.90 -6.24
CA THR A 75 4.11 5.76 -5.49
C THR A 75 3.82 6.10 -4.03
N LEU A 76 4.64 6.93 -3.39
CA LEU A 76 4.36 7.48 -2.07
C LEU A 76 3.09 8.33 -2.08
N VAL A 77 2.94 9.26 -3.03
CA VAL A 77 1.75 10.11 -3.14
C VAL A 77 0.50 9.27 -3.40
N MET A 78 0.60 8.25 -4.26
CA MET A 78 -0.49 7.33 -4.55
C MET A 78 -0.92 6.55 -3.29
N SER A 79 0.03 6.01 -2.53
CA SER A 79 -0.26 5.30 -1.28
C SER A 79 -0.90 6.21 -0.24
N LEU A 80 -0.38 7.44 -0.05
CA LEU A 80 -0.97 8.42 0.86
C LEU A 80 -2.39 8.81 0.44
N THR A 81 -2.63 8.99 -0.86
CA THR A 81 -3.95 9.32 -1.39
C THR A 81 -4.94 8.18 -1.13
N ALA A 82 -4.54 6.94 -1.41
CA ALA A 82 -5.35 5.76 -1.14
C ALA A 82 -5.66 5.63 0.37
N MET A 83 -4.66 5.83 1.23
CA MET A 83 -4.83 5.79 2.68
C MET A 83 -5.80 6.90 3.16
N ALA A 84 -5.67 8.11 2.63
CA ALA A 84 -6.57 9.22 2.97
C ALA A 84 -8.02 8.94 2.56
N ILE A 85 -8.24 8.31 1.39
CA ILE A 85 -9.57 7.90 0.94
C ILE A 85 -10.14 6.82 1.85
N VAL A 86 -9.36 5.78 2.17
CA VAL A 86 -9.80 4.70 3.08
C VAL A 86 -10.16 5.27 4.45
N PHE A 87 -9.35 6.19 4.97
CA PHE A 87 -9.64 6.88 6.23
C PHE A 87 -10.91 7.73 6.14
N GLY A 88 -11.10 8.47 5.05
CA GLY A 88 -12.33 9.24 4.82
C GLY A 88 -13.59 8.37 4.77
N ILE A 89 -13.53 7.22 4.08
CA ILE A 89 -14.64 6.25 4.04
C ILE A 89 -14.86 5.66 5.44
N SER A 90 -13.78 5.39 6.18
CA SER A 90 -13.88 4.88 7.56
C SER A 90 -14.67 5.82 8.47
N LEU A 91 -14.62 7.15 8.28
CA LEU A 91 -15.39 8.09 9.09
C LEU A 91 -16.90 8.08 8.80
N ILE A 92 -17.31 7.51 7.66
CA ILE A 92 -18.72 7.47 7.22
C ILE A 92 -19.33 6.09 7.52
N VAL A 93 -18.53 5.03 7.40
CA VAL A 93 -19.00 3.64 7.36
C VAL A 93 -18.83 2.91 8.70
N LEU A 94 -17.90 3.34 9.56
CA LEU A 94 -17.83 2.92 10.97
C LEU A 94 -18.73 3.81 11.83
#